data_AF-A0A4Y7RZY5-F1
#
_entry.id   AF-A0A4Y7RZY5-F1
#
_cell.length_a   1.000
_cell.length_b   1.000
_cell.length_c   1.000
_cell.angle_alpha   90.00
_cell.angle_beta   90.00
_cell.angle_gamma   90.00
#
_symmetry.space_group_name_H-M   'P 1'
#
loop_
_entity.id
_entity.type
_entity.pdbx_description
1 polymer ?
#
loop_
_entity_poly.entity_id
_entity_poly.type
_entity_poly.pdbx_seq_one_letter_code
_entity_poly.pdbx_strand_id
1 'polypeptide(L)'
;MASPLSPERVAALVEVVRVNRIVDSIGVVPGMFDYIHTFPREVKYMWRGRLSLPKALFLFVRYYIFAHSMMRIAYHHDTSLSGPLCNFPFSRNASMPVSLRLKEPSTNIL
;
A
#
# COMPACT_ATOMS: atom_id res chain seq x y z
N MET A 1 -29.15 6.87 -0.23
CA MET A 1 -29.35 5.90 -1.32
C MET A 1 -28.19 6.07 -2.29
N ALA A 2 -27.24 5.13 -2.34
CA ALA A 2 -26.13 5.21 -3.28
C ALA A 2 -26.66 4.90 -4.69
N SER A 3 -26.49 5.82 -5.63
CA SER A 3 -26.81 5.59 -7.04
C SER A 3 -26.05 4.36 -7.54
N PRO A 4 -26.67 3.46 -8.33
CA PRO A 4 -25.99 2.30 -8.88
C PRO A 4 -24.80 2.77 -9.73
N LEU A 5 -23.60 2.26 -9.41
CA LEU A 5 -22.39 2.59 -10.18
C LEU A 5 -22.55 2.11 -11.63
N SER A 6 -22.23 2.98 -12.59
CA SER A 6 -22.13 2.58 -14.00
C SER A 6 -21.01 1.55 -14.19
N PRO A 7 -21.15 0.59 -15.14
CA PRO A 7 -20.14 -0.44 -15.37
C PRO A 7 -18.77 0.16 -15.73
N GLU A 8 -18.75 1.32 -16.38
CA GLU A 8 -17.53 2.07 -16.69
C GLU A 8 -16.75 2.49 -15.42
N ARG A 9 -17.45 3.00 -14.41
CA ARG A 9 -16.82 3.42 -13.14
C ARG A 9 -16.25 2.23 -12.38
N VAL A 10 -16.93 1.09 -12.43
CA VAL A 10 -16.45 -0.16 -11.82
C VAL A 10 -15.16 -0.63 -12.48
N ALA A 11 -15.09 -0.61 -13.82
CA ALA A 11 -13.88 -0.98 -14.55
C ALA A 11 -12.70 -0.06 -14.21
N ALA A 12 -12.92 1.25 -14.16
CA ALA A 12 -11.89 2.22 -13.78
C ALA A 12 -11.40 2.03 -12.34
N LEU A 13 -12.30 1.72 -11.40
CA LEU A 13 -11.95 1.48 -10.00
C LEU A 13 -11.10 0.21 -9.84
N VAL A 14 -11.45 -0.86 -10.56
CA VAL A 14 -10.67 -2.11 -10.57
C VAL A 14 -9.26 -1.86 -11.09
N GLU A 15 -9.11 -1.07 -12.15
CA GLU A 15 -7.80 -0.75 -12.71
C GLU A 15 -6.94 0.07 -11.73
N VAL A 16 -7.53 1.05 -11.06
CA VAL A 16 -6.84 1.83 -10.01
C VAL A 16 -6.39 0.93 -8.85
N VAL A 17 -7.25 0.03 -8.39
CA VAL A 17 -6.90 -0.93 -7.32
C VAL A 17 -5.76 -1.85 -7.76
N ARG A 18 -5.79 -2.31 -9.01
CA ARG A 18 -4.73 -3.14 -9.59
C ARG A 18 -3.39 -2.40 -9.63
N VAL A 19 -3.37 -1.17 -10.13
CA VAL A 19 -2.15 -0.35 -10.19
C VAL A 19 -1.63 -0.04 -8.79
N ASN A 20 -2.51 0.33 -7.86
CA ASN A 20 -2.13 0.66 -6.49
C ASN A 20 -1.49 -0.55 -5.79
N ARG A 21 -1.98 -1.77 -6.04
CA ARG A 21 -1.37 -3.00 -5.53
C ARG A 21 0.08 -3.18 -6.00
N ILE A 22 0.35 -2.90 -7.27
CA ILE A 22 1.70 -3.03 -7.85
C ILE A 22 2.63 -1.97 -7.26
N VAL A 23 2.18 -0.71 -7.23
CA VAL A 23 2.96 0.42 -6.70
C VAL A 23 3.30 0.20 -5.23
N ASP A 24 2.34 -0.27 -4.43
CA ASP A 24 2.56 -0.59 -3.03
C ASP A 24 3.61 -1.68 -2.83
N SER A 25 3.58 -2.74 -3.65
CA SER A 25 4.57 -3.81 -3.59
C SER A 25 5.98 -3.35 -3.95
N ILE A 26 6.12 -2.49 -4.97
CA ILE A 26 7.42 -1.97 -5.40
C ILE A 26 8.01 -1.03 -4.35
N GLY A 27 7.19 -0.24 -3.68
CA GLY A 27 7.62 0.72 -2.65
C GLY A 27 8.36 0.09 -1.47
N VAL A 28 8.21 -1.22 -1.23
CA VAL A 28 8.90 -1.93 -0.14
C VAL A 28 10.36 -2.24 -0.49
N VAL A 29 10.70 -2.35 -1.77
CA VAL A 29 12.02 -2.80 -2.24
C VAL A 29 13.17 -1.86 -1.83
N PRO A 30 13.07 -0.53 -2.00
CA PRO A 30 14.14 0.38 -1.57
C PRO A 30 14.40 0.30 -0.06
N GLY A 31 13.35 0.17 0.76
CA GLY A 31 13.49 0.05 2.21
C GLY A 31 14.20 -1.23 2.64
N MET A 32 13.95 -2.35 1.96
CA MET A 32 14.69 -3.60 2.18
C MET A 32 16.16 -3.47 1.76
N PHE A 33 16.43 -2.81 0.64
CA PHE A 33 17.79 -2.59 0.15
C PHE A 33 18.63 -1.75 1.14
N ASP A 34 18.09 -0.60 1.55
CA ASP A 34 18.72 0.26 2.55
C ASP A 34 18.95 -0.49 3.88
N TYR A 35 17.99 -1.34 4.26
CA TYR A 35 18.11 -2.15 5.47
C TYR A 35 19.28 -3.12 5.39
N ILE A 36 19.38 -3.91 4.33
CA ILE A 36 20.47 -4.89 4.14
C ILE A 36 21.82 -4.19 4.16
N HIS A 37 21.94 -3.03 3.52
CA HIS A 37 23.21 -2.31 3.44
C HIS A 37 23.64 -1.68 4.78
N THR A 38 22.69 -1.25 5.61
CA THR A 38 22.97 -0.61 6.90
C THR A 38 23.02 -1.61 8.07
N PHE A 39 22.44 -2.80 7.93
CA PHE A 39 22.37 -3.83 8.97
C PHE A 39 23.72 -4.22 9.58
N PRO A 40 24.82 -4.44 8.82
CA PRO A 40 26.12 -4.79 9.41
C PRO A 40 26.67 -3.70 10.35
N ARG A 41 26.43 -2.43 10.01
CA ARG A 41 26.82 -1.29 10.86
C ARG A 41 25.96 -1.24 12.11
N GLU A 42 24.66 -1.50 12.01
CA GLU A 42 23.77 -1.55 13.16
C GLU A 42 24.17 -2.65 14.16
N VAL A 43 24.45 -3.85 13.67
CA VAL A 43 24.88 -4.96 14.53
C VAL A 43 26.21 -4.62 15.21
N LYS A 44 27.15 -4.01 14.49
CA LYS A 44 28.46 -3.63 15.06
C LYS A 44 28.34 -2.57 16.15
N TYR A 45 27.59 -1.49 15.91
CA TYR A 45 27.60 -0.31 16.78
C TYR A 45 26.42 -0.24 17.75
N MET A 46 25.24 -0.69 17.34
CA MET A 46 24.06 -0.64 18.20
C MET A 46 23.98 -1.89 19.06
N TRP A 47 24.05 -3.10 18.50
CA TRP A 47 23.65 -4.30 19.26
C TRP A 47 24.56 -4.62 20.47
N ARG A 48 25.83 -4.21 20.43
CA ARG A 48 26.82 -4.52 21.49
C ARG A 48 26.76 -3.59 22.71
N GLY A 49 26.05 -2.46 22.63
CA GLY A 49 25.94 -1.49 23.73
C GLY A 49 24.70 -1.68 24.61
N ARG A 50 24.68 -1.05 25.79
CA ARG A 50 23.47 -0.95 26.63
C ARG A 50 22.30 -0.37 25.83
N LEU A 51 21.10 -0.91 26.02
CA LEU A 51 19.88 -0.39 25.40
C LEU A 51 19.49 0.93 26.08
N SER A 52 19.69 2.04 25.37
CA SER A 52 19.15 3.33 25.74
C SER A 52 17.77 3.54 25.09
N LEU A 53 16.93 4.40 25.68
CA LEU A 53 15.62 4.75 25.12
C LEU A 53 15.67 5.17 23.64
N PRO A 54 16.55 6.09 23.18
CA PRO A 54 16.59 6.48 21.78
C PRO A 54 16.95 5.32 20.85
N LYS A 55 17.80 4.38 21.30
CA LYS A 55 18.16 3.18 20.55
C LYS A 55 17.00 2.19 20.45
N ALA A 56 16.24 2.01 21.53
CA ALA A 56 15.05 1.17 21.52
C ALA A 56 13.97 1.74 20.57
N LEU A 57 13.75 3.06 20.62
CA LEU A 57 12.80 3.73 19.72
C LEU A 57 13.24 3.62 18.25
N PHE A 58 14.54 3.80 17.98
CA PHE A 58 15.09 3.62 16.64
C PHE A 58 14.85 2.21 16.09
N LEU A 59 15.17 1.18 16.88
CA LEU A 59 14.93 -0.21 16.48
C LEU A 59 13.43 -0.46 16.29
N PHE A 60 12.57 0.00 17.21
CA PHE A 60 11.12 -0.18 17.10
C PHE A 60 10.57 0.40 15.80
N VAL A 61 10.85 1.67 15.49
CA VAL A 61 10.36 2.33 14.28
C VAL A 61 10.88 1.61 13.03
N ARG A 62 12.16 1.22 13.04
CA ARG A 62 12.80 0.54 11.91
C ARG A 62 12.18 -0.82 11.62
N TYR A 63 11.91 -1.64 12.63
CA TYR A 63 11.27 -2.95 12.44
C TYR A 63 9.75 -2.87 12.27
N TYR A 64 9.11 -1.84 12.83
CA TYR A 64 7.68 -1.60 12.67
C TYR A 64 7.28 -1.43 11.20
N ILE A 65 8.09 -0.73 10.40
CA ILE A 65 7.81 -0.56 8.96
C ILE A 65 7.74 -1.91 8.25
N PHE A 66 8.61 -2.87 8.58
CA PHE A 66 8.55 -4.21 8.00
C PHE A 66 7.31 -4.98 8.45
N ALA A 67 7.01 -4.97 9.74
CA ALA A 67 5.80 -5.61 10.27
C ALA A 67 4.53 -5.03 9.64
N HIS A 68 4.43 -3.71 9.55
CA HIS A 68 3.33 -3.01 8.91
C HIS A 68 3.24 -3.33 7.41
N SER A 69 4.37 -3.38 6.70
CA SER A 69 4.41 -3.73 5.28
C SER A 69 3.99 -5.17 5.02
N MET A 70 4.43 -6.12 5.85
CA MET A 70 4.01 -7.53 5.78
C MET A 70 2.51 -7.68 6.03
N MET A 71 2.00 -7.02 7.07
CA MET A 71 0.57 -6.99 7.36
C MET A 71 -0.21 -6.43 6.17
N ARG A 72 0.24 -5.30 5.61
CA ARG A 72 -0.39 -4.69 4.44
C ARG A 72 -0.40 -5.63 3.23
N ILE A 73 0.71 -6.30 2.94
CA ILE A 73 0.77 -7.26 1.84
C ILE A 73 -0.21 -8.41 2.07
N ALA A 74 -0.20 -9.02 3.26
CA ALA A 74 -1.07 -10.14 3.60
C ALA A 74 -2.56 -9.81 3.43
N TYR A 75 -2.99 -8.61 3.84
CA TYR A 75 -4.40 -8.20 3.75
C TYR A 75 -4.79 -7.64 2.38
N HIS A 76 -3.89 -7.01 1.64
CA HIS A 76 -4.22 -6.35 0.36
C HIS A 76 -3.95 -7.22 -0.88
N HIS A 77 -3.14 -8.28 -0.76
CA HIS A 77 -2.85 -9.20 -1.88
C HIS A 77 -3.72 -10.42 -1.95
N ASP A 78 -4.59 -10.68 -0.96
CA ASP A 78 -5.52 -11.78 -1.06
C ASP A 78 -6.44 -11.59 -2.28
N THR A 79 -6.42 -12.56 -3.19
CA THR A 79 -7.26 -12.61 -4.40
C THR A 79 -8.44 -13.55 -4.24
N SER A 80 -8.49 -14.29 -3.12
CA SER A 80 -9.53 -15.29 -2.82
C SER A 80 -10.73 -14.72 -2.05
N LEU A 81 -10.73 -13.41 -1.78
CA LEU A 81 -11.82 -12.70 -1.11
C LEU A 81 -13.12 -12.84 -1.92
N SER A 82 -14.04 -13.64 -1.41
CA SER A 82 -15.39 -13.81 -1.93
C SER A 82 -16.43 -13.25 -0.96
N GLY A 83 -17.61 -12.88 -1.48
CA GLY A 83 -18.71 -12.37 -0.66
C GLY A 83 -18.48 -10.95 -0.09
N PRO A 84 -18.99 -10.63 1.13
CA PRO A 84 -18.98 -9.28 1.68
C PRO A 84 -17.58 -8.67 1.87
N LEU A 85 -16.57 -9.53 2.05
CA LEU A 85 -15.18 -9.13 2.26
C LEU A 85 -14.51 -8.58 1.00
N CYS A 86 -15.06 -8.85 -0.20
CA CYS A 86 -14.58 -8.28 -1.46
C CYS A 86 -14.72 -6.75 -1.51
N ASN A 87 -15.66 -6.18 -0.75
CA ASN A 87 -15.87 -4.72 -0.71
C ASN A 87 -14.86 -3.97 0.17
N PHE A 88 -14.14 -4.69 1.04
CA PHE A 88 -13.27 -4.09 2.05
C PHE A 88 -12.11 -3.23 1.48
N PRO A 89 -11.43 -3.65 0.40
CA PRO A 89 -10.40 -2.82 -0.24
C PRO A 89 -10.98 -1.55 -0.87
N PHE A 90 -12.19 -1.64 -1.42
CA PHE A 90 -12.86 -0.52 -2.07
C PHE A 90 -13.39 0.50 -1.05
N SER A 91 -13.99 0.05 0.06
CA SER A 91 -14.48 0.94 1.12
C SER A 91 -13.36 1.73 1.80
N ARG A 92 -12.18 1.11 1.92
CA ARG A 92 -11.01 1.72 2.58
C ARG A 92 -10.28 2.72 1.67
N ASN A 93 -10.31 2.51 0.35
CA ASN A 93 -9.70 3.39 -0.64
C ASN A 93 -10.64 4.49 -1.15
N ALA A 94 -11.95 4.37 -0.95
CA ALA A 94 -12.93 5.40 -1.30
C ALA A 94 -12.76 6.73 -0.53
N SER A 95 -11.94 6.76 0.53
CA SER A 95 -11.59 7.99 1.24
C SER A 95 -10.56 8.85 0.49
N MET A 96 -9.89 8.32 -0.53
CA MET A 96 -9.18 9.15 -1.50
C MET A 96 -10.15 9.46 -2.65
N PRO A 97 -10.48 10.75 -2.90
CA PRO A 97 -11.19 11.12 -4.11
C PRO A 97 -10.25 10.85 -5.28
N VAL A 98 -10.34 9.67 -5.87
CA VAL A 98 -9.82 9.44 -7.21
C VAL A 98 -10.71 10.27 -8.12
N SER A 99 -10.28 11.50 -8.39
CA SER A 99 -10.81 12.30 -9.49
C SER A 99 -10.47 11.57 -10.78
N LEU A 100 -11.25 10.54 -11.10
CA LEU A 100 -11.32 9.93 -12.41
C LEU A 100 -11.83 11.03 -13.34
N ARG A 101 -10.91 11.83 -13.87
CA ARG A 101 -11.16 12.69 -15.00
C ARG A 101 -11.32 11.75 -16.19
N LEU A 102 -12.48 11.11 -16.29
CA LEU A 102 -12.91 10.39 -17.48
C LEU A 102 -12.76 11.40 -18.61
N LYS A 103 -11.82 11.13 -19.52
CA LYS A 103 -11.68 11.93 -20.73
C LYS A 103 -12.96 11.69 -21.50
N GLU A 104 -13.85 12.68 -21.50
CA GLU A 104 -15.09 12.63 -22.26
C GLU A 104 -14.74 12.20 -23.70
N PRO A 105 -15.49 11.25 -24.28
CA PRO A 105 -15.30 10.87 -25.67
C PRO A 105 -15.47 12.13 -26.49
N SER A 106 -14.42 12.51 -27.23
CA SER A 106 -14.44 13.63 -28.16
C SER A 106 -15.58 13.42 -29.15
N THR A 107 -16.70 14.11 -28.91
CA THR A 107 -17.78 14.27 -29.87
C THR A 107 -17.19 15.05 -31.04
N ASN A 108 -16.72 14.33 -32.05
CA ASN A 108 -16.48 14.89 -33.38
C ASN A 108 -17.84 15.36 -33.90
N ILE A 109 -18.09 16.66 -33.78
CA ILE A 109 -19.15 17.33 -34.51
C ILE A 109 -18.48 17.87 -35.77
N LEU A 110 -18.91 17.29 -36.90
CA LEU A 110 -18.68 17.75 -38.27
C LEU A 110 -18.97 19.26 -38.43
#